data_AF-A0A836EC37-F1
#
_entry.id   AF-A0A836EC37-F1
#
_cell.length_a   1.000
_cell.length_b   1.000
_cell.length_c   1.000
_cell.angle_alpha   90.00
_cell.angle_beta   90.00
_cell.angle_gamma   90.00
#
_symmetry.space_group_name_H-M   'P 1'
#
loop_
_entity.id
_entity.type
_entity.pdbx_description
1 polymer ?
#
loop_
_entity_poly.entity_id
_entity_poly.type
_entity_poly.pdbx_seq_one_letter_code
_entity_poly.pdbx_strand_id
1 'polypeptide(L)'
;MVLFEDEVRKLMDKMMKVTIFEPSEKRRMLEDERKTFLDPNMVMDARHKIFREDLASSPAKSSVLAEARRLLMQEKMKELQTKREQAFIQRELRKFEQDLQKSRPKFCGLCSRKNIASSDDQNFWKTSSRVKYLLRRILINKRSSKSIEQKLTVTQKKNKKPIAEVSSAESKDSKLCSTNGIEIAPFGNIKVTIKDKPNTILLQRKLKSYIHIWKMHVKKVKAQREQAAKNPDIPKIEMLVDTIKEVQKDLKSNYRTKPKDPPSNLRNPESLKKFPSKLFIVESPTQCRLNAQKEIIRKQRMKLAEQNKIIEELKLKQVQETITRSGEETVNAARETLTHCGQQTRRSLIQLMRQAGYRDKSLIAPVQVPNPPKFLARMEARAEARRDRIKLRKEARRKKLEDEKRKEEAARRTEEQERKRLQQEVSREARRIREERERQRAREIERCKKLNAMAEAFYRKYLLRRYITALVEKKNNDMKKADDYYKRCLLRKVFMMWRMETERQNNVKFELATSLYNRNLLRYGLQKWKEVAKEERRKDQVARDFCDMRLQNKYLKMWKIKTIECKVEELKRERLASLHYEEKLKIKYFNIWKRYPEMIPVILERKRLRNMWREIVQEIIPDFDPRQRGVILED
;
A
#
# COMPACT_ATOMS: atom_id res chain seq x y z
N MET A 1 8.62 -10.40 -2.21
CA MET A 1 9.88 -11.07 -1.81
C MET A 1 10.98 -10.07 -1.49
N VAL A 2 11.22 -9.06 -2.34
CA VAL A 2 12.24 -8.00 -2.12
C VAL A 2 12.05 -7.21 -0.79
N LEU A 3 10.81 -6.95 -0.36
CA LEU A 3 10.55 -6.23 0.90
C LEU A 3 10.88 -7.04 2.17
N PHE A 4 10.95 -8.38 2.06
CA PHE A 4 11.28 -9.24 3.21
C PHE A 4 12.79 -9.33 3.44
N GLU A 5 13.58 -9.18 2.37
CA GLU A 5 15.05 -9.18 2.46
C GLU A 5 15.58 -7.92 3.16
N ASP A 6 14.95 -6.75 2.94
CA ASP A 6 15.36 -5.49 3.56
C ASP A 6 15.10 -5.43 5.07
N GLU A 7 14.01 -6.03 5.54
CA GLU A 7 13.71 -6.11 6.98
C GLU A 7 14.64 -7.10 7.69
N VAL A 8 14.97 -8.22 7.05
CA VAL A 8 15.95 -9.19 7.57
C VAL A 8 17.35 -8.57 7.61
N ARG A 9 17.73 -7.79 6.60
CA ARG A 9 19.02 -7.09 6.55
C ARG A 9 19.13 -6.03 7.64
N LYS A 10 18.08 -5.23 7.88
CA LYS A 10 18.02 -4.25 8.99
C LYS A 10 18.05 -4.91 10.37
N LEU A 11 17.45 -6.09 10.53
CA LEU A 11 17.48 -6.84 11.78
C LEU A 11 18.88 -7.39 12.06
N MET A 12 19.54 -7.96 11.05
CA MET A 12 20.94 -8.40 11.16
C MET A 12 21.87 -7.24 11.52
N ASP A 13 21.72 -6.08 10.86
CA ASP A 13 22.51 -4.88 11.17
C ASP A 13 22.33 -4.41 12.62
N LYS A 14 21.11 -4.57 13.16
CA LYS A 14 20.79 -4.22 14.54
C LYS A 14 21.36 -5.22 15.55
N MET A 15 21.39 -6.51 15.20
CA MET A 15 22.02 -7.57 15.99
C MET A 15 23.56 -7.47 15.98
N MET A 16 24.15 -7.06 14.86
CA MET A 16 25.61 -6.86 14.72
C MET A 16 26.15 -5.70 15.57
N LYS A 17 25.29 -4.75 15.95
CA LYS A 17 25.62 -3.64 16.86
C LYS A 17 25.60 -4.01 18.34
N VAL A 18 25.05 -5.18 18.71
CA VAL A 18 25.05 -5.63 20.10
C VAL A 18 26.38 -6.31 20.43
N THR A 19 26.94 -6.06 21.61
CA THR A 19 28.25 -6.55 22.09
C THR A 19 28.23 -8.02 22.55
N ILE A 20 27.31 -8.84 22.03
CA ILE A 20 27.16 -10.25 22.43
C ILE A 20 28.18 -11.16 21.72
N PHE A 21 28.60 -10.80 20.51
CA PHE A 21 29.57 -11.57 19.70
C PHE A 21 30.92 -10.86 19.65
N GLU A 22 32.00 -11.64 19.73
CA GLU A 22 33.38 -11.13 19.58
C GLU A 22 33.63 -10.67 18.13
N PRO A 23 34.52 -9.70 17.88
CA PRO A 23 34.79 -9.19 16.53
C PRO A 23 35.22 -10.26 15.52
N SER A 24 35.87 -11.33 15.99
CA SER A 24 36.27 -12.50 15.17
C SER A 24 35.07 -13.37 14.76
N GLU A 25 34.07 -13.54 15.62
CA GLU A 25 32.83 -14.26 15.35
C GLU A 25 31.94 -13.47 14.36
N LYS A 26 31.92 -12.13 14.51
CA LYS A 26 31.24 -11.22 13.57
C LYS A 26 31.82 -11.29 12.17
N ARG A 27 33.15 -11.47 12.01
CA ARG A 27 33.79 -11.65 10.70
C ARG A 27 33.41 -12.99 10.06
N ARG A 28 33.39 -14.09 10.82
CA ARG A 28 32.94 -15.41 10.31
C ARG A 28 31.49 -15.40 9.83
N MET A 29 30.61 -14.64 10.48
CA MET A 29 29.21 -14.50 10.07
C MET A 29 29.01 -13.67 8.80
N LEU A 30 29.97 -12.81 8.44
CA LEU A 30 29.96 -11.97 7.24
C LEU A 30 30.59 -12.68 6.02
N GLU A 31 31.53 -13.60 6.23
CA GLU A 31 32.24 -14.29 5.15
C GLU A 31 31.41 -15.42 4.47
N ASP A 32 30.35 -15.92 5.12
CA ASP A 32 29.52 -17.03 4.61
C ASP A 32 28.25 -16.52 3.91
N GLU A 33 28.37 -15.60 2.93
CA GLU A 33 27.24 -14.97 2.19
C GLU A 33 26.32 -15.97 1.46
N ARG A 34 26.70 -17.26 1.38
CA ARG A 34 25.95 -18.31 0.68
C ARG A 34 25.01 -19.11 1.57
N LYS A 35 25.02 -18.92 2.90
CA LYS A 35 24.08 -19.60 3.82
C LYS A 35 23.15 -18.59 4.50
N THR A 36 21.89 -18.61 4.11
CA THR A 36 20.81 -17.79 4.71
C THR A 36 20.38 -18.25 6.11
N PHE A 37 21.02 -19.27 6.69
CA PHE A 37 20.72 -19.79 8.02
C PHE A 37 21.99 -19.87 8.87
N LEU A 38 21.92 -19.22 10.03
CA LEU A 38 22.93 -19.29 11.10
C LEU A 38 23.10 -20.74 11.55
N ASP A 39 24.34 -21.16 11.79
CA ASP A 39 24.64 -22.48 12.36
C ASP A 39 23.83 -22.66 13.67
N PRO A 40 22.95 -23.68 13.76
CA PRO A 40 22.16 -23.94 14.96
C PRO A 40 23.00 -24.07 16.23
N ASN A 41 24.26 -24.50 16.12
CA ASN A 41 25.18 -24.61 17.25
C ASN A 41 25.61 -23.24 17.78
N MET A 42 25.86 -22.26 16.91
CA MET A 42 26.18 -20.88 17.33
C MET A 42 24.99 -20.21 18.05
N VAL A 43 23.76 -20.49 17.62
CA VAL A 43 22.55 -19.97 18.28
C VAL A 43 22.35 -20.60 19.66
N MET A 44 22.66 -21.89 19.80
CA MET A 44 22.66 -22.60 21.08
C MET A 44 23.75 -22.10 22.02
N ASP A 45 24.96 -21.84 21.53
CA ASP A 45 26.07 -21.34 22.33
C ASP A 45 25.83 -19.90 22.79
N ALA A 46 25.30 -19.03 21.92
CA ALA A 46 24.87 -17.69 22.31
C ALA A 46 23.78 -17.72 23.39
N ARG A 47 22.84 -18.67 23.32
CA ARG A 47 21.84 -18.89 24.37
C ARG A 47 22.49 -19.35 25.67
N HIS A 48 23.37 -20.33 25.64
CA HIS A 48 24.06 -20.80 26.85
C HIS A 48 24.96 -19.72 27.47
N LYS A 49 25.59 -18.86 26.66
CA LYS A 49 26.38 -17.72 27.14
C LYS A 49 25.53 -16.68 27.86
N ILE A 50 24.37 -16.31 27.29
CA ILE A 50 23.40 -15.40 27.91
C ILE A 50 22.85 -15.94 29.25
N PHE A 51 22.74 -17.27 29.38
CA PHE A 51 22.24 -17.91 30.60
C PHE A 51 23.34 -18.20 31.64
N ARG A 52 24.62 -18.18 31.28
CA ARG A 52 25.75 -18.44 32.19
C ARG A 52 26.45 -17.17 32.69
N GLU A 53 26.32 -16.04 32.02
CA GLU A 53 26.85 -14.77 32.53
C GLU A 53 25.93 -14.25 33.65
N ASP A 54 26.43 -14.32 34.89
CA ASP A 54 25.72 -13.85 36.08
C ASP A 54 25.30 -12.38 35.93
N LEU A 55 24.00 -12.18 35.87
CA LEU A 55 23.31 -10.94 35.56
C LEU A 55 23.46 -9.84 36.62
N ALA A 56 24.36 -9.98 37.60
CA ALA A 56 24.45 -9.09 38.76
C ALA A 56 25.49 -7.96 38.63
N SER A 57 26.47 -8.02 37.72
CA SER A 57 27.65 -7.12 37.77
C SER A 57 27.89 -6.22 36.55
N SER A 58 26.97 -6.13 35.58
CA SER A 58 27.18 -5.28 34.39
C SER A 58 26.72 -3.82 34.59
N PRO A 59 27.62 -2.81 34.47
CA PRO A 59 27.29 -1.39 34.56
C PRO A 59 26.37 -0.90 33.42
N ALA A 60 26.12 -1.73 32.39
CA ALA A 60 25.19 -1.41 31.31
C ALA A 60 23.72 -1.39 31.78
N LYS A 61 23.37 -2.08 32.87
CA LYS A 61 21.98 -2.12 33.37
C LYS A 61 21.52 -0.79 33.97
N SER A 62 22.38 -0.05 34.67
CA SER A 62 22.00 1.25 35.25
C SER A 62 21.64 2.27 34.17
N SER A 63 22.38 2.24 33.04
CA SER A 63 22.14 3.08 31.88
C SER A 63 20.81 2.75 31.19
N VAL A 64 20.53 1.46 30.93
CA VAL A 64 19.28 1.03 30.29
C VAL A 64 18.07 1.29 31.17
N LEU A 65 18.17 1.08 32.48
CA LEU A 65 17.09 1.39 33.43
C LEU A 65 16.85 2.91 33.56
N ALA A 66 17.90 3.72 33.54
CA ALA A 66 17.79 5.18 33.55
C ALA A 66 17.13 5.69 32.26
N GLU A 67 17.48 5.13 31.10
CA GLU A 67 16.87 5.50 29.83
C GLU A 67 15.40 5.08 29.75
N ALA A 68 15.05 3.89 30.24
CA ALA A 68 13.66 3.43 30.34
C ALA A 68 12.83 4.36 31.25
N ARG A 69 13.38 4.80 32.39
CA ARG A 69 12.72 5.77 33.29
C ARG A 69 12.52 7.12 32.60
N ARG A 70 13.51 7.59 31.82
CA ARG A 70 13.41 8.84 31.05
C ARG A 70 12.30 8.78 30.00
N LEU A 71 12.21 7.68 29.25
CA LEU A 71 11.17 7.47 28.24
C LEU A 71 9.77 7.43 28.87
N LEU A 72 9.63 6.79 30.03
CA LEU A 72 8.36 6.69 30.75
C LEU A 72 7.90 8.06 31.29
N MET A 73 8.82 8.88 31.80
CA MET A 73 8.55 10.29 32.16
C MET A 73 8.11 11.12 30.94
N GLN A 74 8.77 10.93 29.80
CA GLN A 74 8.45 11.64 28.56
C GLN A 74 7.06 11.26 28.01
N GLU A 75 6.68 9.99 28.12
CA GLU A 75 5.34 9.51 27.73
C GLU A 75 4.26 10.10 28.66
N LYS A 76 4.50 10.13 29.99
CA LYS A 76 3.60 10.78 30.96
C LYS A 76 3.39 12.27 30.68
N MET A 77 4.45 12.99 30.31
CA MET A 77 4.35 14.42 29.94
C MET A 77 3.51 14.64 28.68
N LYS A 78 3.68 13.79 27.65
CA LYS A 78 2.85 13.84 26.43
C LYS A 78 1.38 13.51 26.73
N GLU A 79 1.13 12.53 27.60
CA GLU A 79 -0.23 12.20 28.03
C GLU A 79 -0.88 13.36 28.78
N LEU A 80 -0.14 14.05 29.66
CA LEU A 80 -0.63 15.24 30.36
C LEU A 80 -0.97 16.37 29.37
N GLN A 81 -0.11 16.59 28.36
CA GLN A 81 -0.32 17.62 27.35
C GLN A 81 -1.57 17.34 26.49
N THR A 82 -1.74 16.10 26.03
CA THR A 82 -2.95 15.70 25.28
C THR A 82 -4.22 15.83 26.12
N LYS A 83 -4.16 15.52 27.43
CA LYS A 83 -5.29 15.77 28.36
C LYS A 83 -5.62 17.26 28.49
N ARG A 84 -4.62 18.15 28.56
CA ARG A 84 -4.84 19.61 28.59
C ARG A 84 -5.48 20.11 27.30
N GLU A 85 -5.02 19.65 26.14
CA GLU A 85 -5.61 19.99 24.84
C GLU A 85 -7.06 19.50 24.73
N GLN A 86 -7.33 18.26 25.17
CA GLN A 86 -8.68 17.71 25.18
C GLN A 86 -9.62 18.49 26.12
N ALA A 87 -9.13 18.89 27.31
CA ALA A 87 -9.90 19.71 28.24
C ALA A 87 -10.17 21.12 27.68
N PHE A 88 -9.22 21.71 26.95
CA PHE A 88 -9.40 22.98 26.26
C PHE A 88 -10.50 22.89 25.19
N ILE A 89 -10.45 21.88 24.32
CA ILE A 89 -11.46 21.65 23.28
C ILE A 89 -12.86 21.44 23.91
N GLN A 90 -12.95 20.67 24.99
CA GLN A 90 -14.22 20.48 25.70
C GLN A 90 -14.78 21.77 26.29
N ARG A 91 -13.91 22.66 26.80
CA ARG A 91 -14.32 23.96 27.34
C ARG A 91 -14.86 24.88 26.23
N GLU A 92 -14.19 24.94 25.09
CA GLU A 92 -14.65 25.70 23.93
C GLU A 92 -15.98 25.15 23.39
N LEU A 93 -16.15 23.83 23.30
CA LEU A 93 -17.42 23.23 22.88
C LEU A 93 -18.58 23.59 23.81
N ARG A 94 -18.37 23.60 25.14
CA ARG A 94 -19.40 24.05 26.09
C ARG A 94 -19.73 25.52 25.93
N LYS A 95 -18.74 26.36 25.62
CA LYS A 95 -18.94 27.79 25.37
C LYS A 95 -19.79 28.00 24.11
N PHE A 96 -19.47 27.31 23.01
CA PHE A 96 -20.29 27.31 21.80
C PHE A 96 -21.72 26.82 22.04
N GLU A 97 -21.89 25.78 22.87
CA GLU A 97 -23.23 25.29 23.24
C GLU A 97 -24.04 26.32 24.03
N GLN A 98 -23.42 27.02 24.98
CA GLN A 98 -24.04 28.11 25.72
C GLN A 98 -24.40 29.29 24.81
N ASP A 99 -23.52 29.66 23.88
CA ASP A 99 -23.77 30.74 22.92
C ASP A 99 -24.90 30.37 21.95
N LEU A 100 -25.01 29.10 21.55
CA LEU A 100 -26.15 28.59 20.79
C LEU A 100 -27.46 28.62 21.60
N GLN A 101 -27.42 28.35 22.90
CA GLN A 101 -28.61 28.48 23.75
C GLN A 101 -29.02 29.94 23.96
N LYS A 102 -28.06 30.87 24.06
CA LYS A 102 -28.33 32.31 24.18
C LYS A 102 -28.82 32.95 22.88
N SER A 103 -28.32 32.50 21.74
CA SER A 103 -28.68 33.02 20.41
C SER A 103 -29.95 32.39 19.83
N ARG A 104 -30.48 31.33 20.44
CA ARG A 104 -31.83 30.84 20.11
C ARG A 104 -32.84 31.95 20.42
N PRO A 105 -33.61 32.42 19.42
CA PRO A 105 -34.71 33.33 19.66
C PRO A 105 -35.63 32.70 20.69
N LYS A 106 -35.78 33.33 21.86
CA LYS A 106 -36.87 33.00 22.78
C LYS A 106 -38.14 33.32 22.01
N PHE A 107 -38.77 32.29 21.43
CA PHE A 107 -40.11 32.42 20.88
C PHE A 107 -41.01 32.78 22.06
N CYS A 108 -41.28 34.08 22.21
CA CYS A 108 -42.28 34.59 23.13
C CYS A 108 -43.59 33.91 22.78
N GLY A 109 -44.10 33.13 23.73
CA GLY A 109 -45.43 32.57 23.64
C GLY A 109 -46.44 33.70 23.59
N LEU A 110 -47.27 33.65 22.55
CA LEU A 110 -48.61 34.23 22.37
C LEU A 110 -48.78 34.69 20.90
N CYS A 111 -48.61 33.76 19.96
CA CYS A 111 -49.23 33.91 18.65
C CYS A 111 -50.26 32.78 18.52
N SER A 112 -51.52 33.15 18.55
CA SER A 112 -52.66 32.26 18.42
C SER A 112 -52.53 31.40 17.16
N ARG A 113 -52.57 30.09 17.36
CA ARG A 113 -52.84 29.08 16.33
C ARG A 113 -54.04 29.51 15.48
N LYS A 114 -53.83 29.91 14.23
CA LYS A 114 -54.74 29.60 13.11
C LYS A 114 -53.94 29.44 11.81
N ASN A 115 -54.03 28.23 11.26
CA ASN A 115 -53.95 27.88 9.85
C ASN A 115 -52.63 28.02 9.10
N ILE A 116 -51.62 27.17 9.38
CA ILE A 116 -50.70 26.67 8.33
C ILE A 116 -50.33 25.20 8.63
N ALA A 117 -50.77 24.33 7.72
CA ALA A 117 -50.30 22.96 7.41
C ALA A 117 -49.76 22.06 8.54
N SER A 118 -50.52 21.00 8.85
CA SER A 118 -50.03 19.82 9.57
C SER A 118 -49.07 19.02 8.70
N SER A 119 -47.76 19.21 8.88
CA SER A 119 -46.75 18.24 8.46
C SER A 119 -46.11 17.69 9.71
N ASP A 120 -46.57 16.50 10.13
CA ASP A 120 -46.06 15.74 11.26
C ASP A 120 -44.62 15.26 11.00
N ASP A 121 -43.67 16.14 11.23
CA ASP A 121 -42.23 15.89 11.13
C ASP A 121 -41.63 15.34 12.45
N GLN A 122 -42.47 14.73 13.30
CA GLN A 122 -42.01 14.03 14.51
C GLN A 122 -41.28 12.72 14.19
N ASN A 123 -41.44 12.17 12.98
CA ASN A 123 -40.77 10.94 12.56
C ASN A 123 -39.30 11.15 12.18
N PHE A 124 -38.89 12.37 11.85
CA PHE A 124 -37.50 12.67 11.48
C PHE A 124 -36.54 12.56 12.67
N TRP A 125 -36.97 12.93 13.88
CA TRP A 125 -36.14 12.86 15.08
C TRP A 125 -36.20 11.49 15.79
N LYS A 126 -37.23 10.67 15.53
CA LYS A 126 -37.37 9.31 16.07
C LYS A 126 -36.45 8.28 15.39
N THR A 127 -36.08 8.47 14.13
CA THR A 127 -35.11 7.59 13.43
C THR A 127 -33.68 7.77 13.92
N SER A 128 -33.29 9.00 14.29
CA SER A 128 -31.97 9.30 14.86
C SER A 128 -31.74 8.64 16.23
N SER A 129 -32.80 8.48 17.04
CA SER A 129 -32.74 7.82 18.34
C SER A 129 -32.63 6.30 18.24
N ARG A 130 -33.24 5.66 17.23
CA ARG A 130 -33.06 4.22 16.95
C ARG A 130 -31.63 3.87 16.51
N VAL A 131 -31.00 4.72 15.70
CA VAL A 131 -29.60 4.56 15.28
C VAL A 131 -28.64 4.72 16.46
N LYS A 132 -28.90 5.66 17.37
CA LYS A 132 -28.16 5.79 18.65
C LYS A 132 -28.29 4.54 19.52
N TYR A 133 -29.48 3.95 19.61
CA TYR A 133 -29.69 2.74 20.41
C TYR A 133 -28.96 1.51 19.84
N LEU A 134 -28.95 1.35 18.50
CA LEU A 134 -28.22 0.29 17.80
C LEU A 134 -26.69 0.45 17.94
N LEU A 135 -26.16 1.66 17.79
CA LEU A 135 -24.73 1.95 18.02
C LEU A 135 -24.32 1.70 19.48
N ARG A 136 -25.18 2.03 20.45
CA ARG A 136 -24.93 1.77 21.87
C ARG A 136 -24.92 0.27 22.17
N ARG A 137 -25.79 -0.52 21.54
CA ARG A 137 -25.83 -1.99 21.67
C ARG A 137 -24.58 -2.66 21.07
N ILE A 138 -24.09 -2.16 19.93
CA ILE A 138 -22.85 -2.63 19.30
C ILE A 138 -21.63 -2.27 20.17
N LEU A 139 -21.63 -1.10 20.83
CA LEU A 139 -20.54 -0.69 21.72
C LEU A 139 -20.49 -1.50 23.02
N ILE A 140 -21.65 -1.84 23.59
CA ILE A 140 -21.76 -2.63 24.83
C ILE A 140 -21.31 -4.08 24.60
N ASN A 141 -21.67 -4.70 23.46
CA ASN A 141 -21.18 -6.03 23.11
C ASN A 141 -19.65 -6.07 22.85
N LYS A 142 -19.04 -4.93 22.54
CA LYS A 142 -17.58 -4.81 22.36
C LYS A 142 -16.81 -4.72 23.68
N ARG A 143 -17.48 -4.37 24.79
CA ARG A 143 -16.87 -4.28 26.13
C ARG A 143 -16.81 -5.61 26.87
N SER A 144 -17.59 -6.61 26.46
CA SER A 144 -17.57 -7.96 27.07
C SER A 144 -16.45 -8.87 26.53
N SER A 145 -15.73 -8.45 25.48
CA SER A 145 -14.68 -9.25 24.86
C SER A 145 -13.47 -8.39 24.53
N LYS A 146 -12.60 -8.13 25.51
CA LYS A 146 -11.16 -7.87 25.35
C LYS A 146 -10.50 -7.48 26.69
N SER A 147 -10.00 -8.48 27.40
CA SER A 147 -8.63 -8.42 27.91
C SER A 147 -7.67 -8.77 26.78
N ILE A 148 -6.42 -8.33 26.90
CA ILE A 148 -5.27 -8.54 25.98
C ILE A 148 -5.14 -7.45 24.90
N GLU A 149 -4.32 -6.46 25.26
CA GLU A 149 -3.71 -5.47 24.39
C GLU A 149 -2.64 -6.11 23.48
N GLN A 150 -2.52 -5.62 22.25
CA GLN A 150 -1.23 -5.18 21.70
C GLN A 150 -1.44 -4.21 20.52
N LYS A 151 -0.67 -3.12 20.57
CA LYS A 151 -0.66 -1.95 19.67
C LYS A 151 -0.13 -2.32 18.27
N LEU A 152 -0.77 -1.77 17.23
CA LEU A 152 -0.17 -1.61 15.89
C LEU A 152 -0.60 -0.26 15.30
N THR A 153 0.39 0.60 15.10
CA THR A 153 0.32 1.91 14.44
C THR A 153 0.39 1.72 12.92
N VAL A 154 -0.56 2.29 12.19
CA VAL A 154 -0.59 2.32 10.71
C VAL A 154 -0.57 3.76 10.23
N THR A 155 0.50 4.14 9.54
CA THR A 155 0.62 5.36 8.73
C THR A 155 0.08 5.09 7.32
N GLN A 156 -0.91 5.88 6.87
CA GLN A 156 -1.47 5.79 5.53
C GLN A 156 -0.72 6.71 4.55
N LYS A 157 -0.14 6.12 3.51
CA LYS A 157 0.41 6.83 2.34
C LYS A 157 -0.58 6.68 1.17
N LYS A 158 -1.11 7.81 0.68
CA LYS A 158 -2.06 7.89 -0.45
C LYS A 158 -1.33 7.68 -1.77
N ASN A 159 -1.73 6.67 -2.55
CA ASN A 159 -1.40 6.54 -3.97
C ASN A 159 -2.66 6.82 -4.81
N LYS A 160 -2.60 7.86 -5.65
CA LYS A 160 -3.55 8.15 -6.72
C LYS A 160 -3.13 7.37 -7.97
N LYS A 161 -4.08 6.75 -8.65
CA LYS A 161 -3.98 6.35 -10.07
C LYS A 161 -5.02 7.13 -10.89
N PRO A 162 -4.74 7.39 -12.19
CA PRO A 162 -5.57 8.21 -13.05
C PRO A 162 -6.64 7.38 -13.78
N ILE A 163 -7.75 8.04 -14.12
CA ILE A 163 -8.80 7.53 -15.00
C ILE A 163 -8.69 8.29 -16.32
N ALA A 164 -8.83 7.52 -17.40
CA ALA A 164 -8.81 7.93 -18.80
C ALA A 164 -10.01 8.82 -19.16
N GLU A 165 -9.78 9.77 -20.06
CA GLU A 165 -10.84 10.47 -20.79
C GLU A 165 -10.72 10.19 -22.29
N VAL A 166 -11.90 9.94 -22.83
CA VAL A 166 -12.20 9.55 -24.20
C VAL A 166 -12.41 10.79 -25.06
N SER A 167 -12.03 10.64 -26.32
CA SER A 167 -12.14 11.51 -27.49
C SER A 167 -13.43 12.32 -27.69
N SER A 168 -13.27 13.56 -28.15
CA SER A 168 -14.07 14.22 -29.22
C SER A 168 -13.23 15.38 -29.77
N ALA A 169 -12.61 15.25 -30.95
CA ALA A 169 -13.16 15.43 -32.30
C ALA A 169 -13.55 16.89 -32.61
N GLU A 170 -12.76 17.47 -33.52
CA GLU A 170 -12.77 18.83 -34.05
C GLU A 170 -14.06 19.20 -34.79
N SER A 171 -14.40 20.49 -34.80
CA SER A 171 -14.74 21.17 -36.05
C SER A 171 -14.43 22.66 -35.93
N LYS A 172 -13.74 23.17 -36.96
CA LYS A 172 -13.50 24.59 -37.24
C LYS A 172 -14.60 25.10 -38.17
N ASP A 173 -14.65 26.43 -38.28
CA ASP A 173 -15.27 27.26 -39.32
C ASP A 173 -16.68 27.79 -39.04
N SER A 174 -16.76 29.08 -38.70
CA SER A 174 -17.44 30.11 -39.51
C SER A 174 -17.21 31.48 -38.85
N LYS A 175 -16.44 32.39 -39.45
CA LYS A 175 -16.88 33.38 -40.45
C LYS A 175 -17.56 34.60 -39.82
N LEU A 176 -16.79 35.69 -39.82
CA LEU A 176 -17.17 37.10 -39.98
C LEU A 176 -18.65 37.47 -39.78
N CYS A 177 -18.90 38.37 -38.83
CA CYS A 177 -19.76 39.53 -39.08
C CYS A 177 -19.35 40.72 -38.19
N SER A 178 -18.81 41.73 -38.87
CA SER A 178 -18.75 43.12 -38.42
C SER A 178 -20.16 43.72 -38.50
N THR A 179 -20.59 44.46 -37.49
CA THR A 179 -21.56 45.56 -37.63
C THR A 179 -21.52 46.46 -36.40
N ASN A 180 -20.95 47.64 -36.63
CA ASN A 180 -21.43 48.96 -36.26
C ASN A 180 -21.45 49.39 -34.78
N GLY A 181 -20.66 50.42 -34.54
CA GLY A 181 -20.60 51.17 -33.30
C GLY A 181 -21.87 51.96 -33.03
N ILE A 182 -22.19 52.03 -31.75
CA ILE A 182 -23.03 53.05 -31.16
C ILE A 182 -22.11 53.80 -30.22
N GLU A 183 -21.68 54.99 -30.65
CA GLU A 183 -21.03 55.99 -29.81
C GLU A 183 -22.03 56.43 -28.74
N ILE A 184 -21.82 55.95 -27.51
CA ILE A 184 -22.50 56.50 -26.34
C ILE A 184 -21.61 57.61 -25.79
N ALA A 185 -22.12 58.85 -25.89
CA ALA A 185 -21.52 60.05 -25.35
C ALA A 185 -21.18 59.92 -23.84
N PRO A 186 -20.07 60.52 -23.37
CA PRO A 186 -19.64 60.40 -21.98
C PRO A 186 -20.50 61.28 -21.08
N PHE A 187 -21.46 60.68 -20.38
CA PHE A 187 -22.23 61.36 -19.34
C PHE A 187 -21.34 61.67 -18.12
N GLY A 188 -21.15 62.97 -17.89
CA GLY A 188 -21.07 63.67 -16.60
C GLY A 188 -20.42 62.93 -15.43
N ASN A 189 -19.22 63.37 -15.08
CA ASN A 189 -18.54 63.07 -13.81
C ASN A 189 -19.37 63.58 -12.61
N ILE A 190 -20.29 62.76 -12.10
CA ILE A 190 -20.92 63.00 -10.79
C ILE A 190 -19.92 62.59 -9.71
N LYS A 191 -19.25 63.60 -9.15
CA LYS A 191 -18.33 63.49 -8.02
C LYS A 191 -19.13 63.23 -6.75
N VAL A 192 -19.61 62.00 -6.56
CA VAL A 192 -20.24 61.57 -5.29
C VAL A 192 -19.15 61.36 -4.25
N THR A 193 -19.02 62.33 -3.34
CA THR A 193 -18.18 62.26 -2.15
C THR A 193 -18.81 61.34 -1.09
N ILE A 194 -18.78 60.04 -1.33
CA ILE A 194 -19.04 59.04 -0.28
C ILE A 194 -17.79 58.95 0.59
N LYS A 195 -17.83 59.64 1.74
CA LYS A 195 -16.87 59.54 2.84
C LYS A 195 -17.06 58.20 3.57
N ASP A 196 -16.57 57.11 2.99
CA ASP A 196 -16.37 55.81 3.67
C ASP A 196 -15.27 54.98 2.98
N LYS A 197 -14.08 55.59 2.80
CA LYS A 197 -12.99 55.04 1.97
C LYS A 197 -11.84 54.28 2.66
N PRO A 198 -11.59 54.27 3.99
CA PRO A 198 -10.38 53.64 4.49
C PRO A 198 -10.44 52.09 4.45
N ASN A 199 -11.61 51.49 4.70
CA ASN A 199 -11.74 50.04 4.82
C ASN A 199 -11.74 49.29 3.46
N THR A 200 -12.29 49.90 2.42
CA THR A 200 -12.34 49.29 1.06
C THR A 200 -10.96 49.23 0.41
N ILE A 201 -10.12 50.24 0.65
CA ILE A 201 -8.73 50.27 0.18
C ILE A 201 -7.89 49.22 0.90
N LEU A 202 -8.10 49.01 2.20
CA LEU A 202 -7.40 47.99 2.99
C LEU A 202 -7.77 46.57 2.53
N LEU A 203 -9.06 46.32 2.25
CA LEU A 203 -9.55 45.04 1.72
C LEU A 203 -9.00 44.75 0.33
N GLN A 204 -8.94 45.75 -0.57
CA GLN A 204 -8.31 45.58 -1.88
C GLN A 204 -6.81 45.29 -1.78
N ARG A 205 -6.08 45.91 -0.86
CA ARG A 205 -4.65 45.62 -0.63
C ARG A 205 -4.44 44.19 -0.12
N LYS A 206 -5.28 43.72 0.81
CA LYS A 206 -5.24 42.33 1.29
C LYS A 206 -5.56 41.34 0.18
N LEU A 207 -6.59 41.59 -0.63
CA LEU A 207 -6.95 40.73 -1.75
C LEU A 207 -5.82 40.65 -2.81
N LYS A 208 -5.19 41.78 -3.15
CA LYS A 208 -4.03 41.82 -4.04
C LYS A 208 -2.84 41.01 -3.49
N SER A 209 -2.60 41.06 -2.17
CA SER A 209 -1.57 40.24 -1.51
C SER A 209 -1.86 38.74 -1.62
N TYR A 210 -3.10 38.31 -1.33
CA TYR A 210 -3.49 36.90 -1.47
C TYR A 210 -3.40 36.39 -2.91
N ILE A 211 -3.78 37.21 -3.89
CA ILE A 211 -3.63 36.86 -5.32
C ILE A 211 -2.15 36.73 -5.71
N HIS A 212 -1.28 37.58 -5.17
CA HIS A 212 0.16 37.50 -5.42
C HIS A 212 0.78 36.22 -4.82
N ILE A 213 0.43 35.89 -3.57
CA ILE A 213 0.86 34.64 -2.92
C ILE A 213 0.39 33.42 -3.70
N TRP A 214 -0.86 33.41 -4.18
CA TRP A 214 -1.38 32.34 -5.01
C TRP A 214 -0.63 32.21 -6.34
N LYS A 215 -0.38 33.32 -7.05
CA LYS A 215 0.43 33.33 -8.29
C LYS A 215 1.85 32.79 -8.07
N MET A 216 2.49 33.15 -6.95
CA MET A 216 3.81 32.63 -6.59
C MET A 216 3.77 31.12 -6.33
N HIS A 217 2.75 30.63 -5.63
CA HIS A 217 2.60 29.20 -5.36
C HIS A 217 2.35 28.39 -6.63
N VAL A 218 1.55 28.93 -7.57
CA VAL A 218 1.30 28.31 -8.88
C VAL A 218 2.58 28.27 -9.72
N LYS A 219 3.36 29.36 -9.76
CA LYS A 219 4.66 29.40 -10.46
C LYS A 219 5.65 28.39 -9.86
N LYS A 220 5.74 28.28 -8.53
CA LYS A 220 6.62 27.32 -7.85
C LYS A 220 6.24 25.87 -8.15
N VAL A 221 4.95 25.55 -8.15
CA VAL A 221 4.47 24.19 -8.51
C VAL A 221 4.72 23.89 -9.99
N LYS A 222 4.56 24.87 -10.88
CA LYS A 222 4.86 24.70 -12.31
C LYS A 222 6.35 24.45 -12.54
N ALA A 223 7.23 25.22 -11.89
CA ALA A 223 8.69 25.01 -11.95
C ALA A 223 9.12 23.65 -11.38
N GLN A 224 8.48 23.18 -10.29
CA GLN A 224 8.72 21.85 -9.74
C GLN A 224 8.29 20.72 -10.68
N ARG A 225 7.18 20.89 -11.41
CA ARG A 225 6.75 19.93 -12.45
C ARG A 225 7.69 19.91 -13.65
N GLU A 226 8.15 21.09 -14.09
CA GLU A 226 9.14 21.20 -15.17
C GLU A 226 10.49 20.60 -14.79
N GLN A 227 10.93 20.73 -13.53
CA GLN A 227 12.11 20.02 -13.02
C GLN A 227 11.87 18.50 -12.89
N ALA A 228 10.68 18.06 -12.47
CA ALA A 228 10.34 16.63 -12.39
C ALA A 228 10.23 15.97 -13.78
N ALA A 229 9.88 16.73 -14.82
CA ALA A 229 9.85 16.30 -16.22
C ALA A 229 11.25 16.18 -16.84
N LYS A 230 12.28 16.79 -16.24
CA LYS A 230 13.70 16.63 -16.62
C LYS A 230 14.38 15.44 -15.93
N ASN A 231 13.61 14.47 -15.44
CA ASN A 231 14.17 13.23 -14.88
C ASN A 231 14.85 12.41 -15.99
N PRO A 232 16.11 11.96 -15.81
CA PRO A 232 16.90 11.24 -16.82
C PRO A 232 16.42 9.81 -17.11
N ASP A 233 15.30 9.38 -16.53
CA ASP A 233 14.74 8.05 -16.72
C ASP A 233 13.65 8.00 -17.80
N ILE A 234 13.07 9.14 -18.19
CA ILE A 234 12.09 9.22 -19.30
C ILE A 234 12.74 8.88 -20.66
N PRO A 235 13.95 9.39 -21.01
CA PRO A 235 14.62 9.01 -22.26
C PRO A 235 15.01 7.52 -22.30
N LYS A 236 15.30 6.92 -21.15
CA LYS A 236 15.64 5.49 -21.04
C LYS A 236 14.42 4.60 -21.27
N ILE A 237 13.25 5.04 -20.82
CA ILE A 237 11.97 4.35 -21.07
C ILE A 237 11.58 4.49 -22.55
N GLU A 238 11.77 5.66 -23.15
CA GLU A 238 11.54 5.85 -24.59
C GLU A 238 12.46 4.97 -25.45
N MET A 239 13.77 4.90 -25.15
CA MET A 239 14.68 3.95 -25.83
C MET A 239 14.22 2.50 -25.70
N LEU A 240 13.76 2.08 -24.52
CA LEU A 240 13.26 0.72 -24.29
C LEU A 240 12.00 0.44 -25.11
N VAL A 241 11.09 1.41 -25.22
CA VAL A 241 9.88 1.29 -26.04
C VAL A 241 10.22 1.21 -27.53
N ASP A 242 11.21 1.98 -28.00
CA ASP A 242 11.65 1.93 -29.39
C ASP A 242 12.38 0.63 -29.72
N THR A 243 13.17 0.10 -28.77
CA THR A 243 13.81 -1.22 -28.90
C THR A 243 12.76 -2.34 -29.01
N ILE A 244 11.66 -2.25 -28.24
CA ILE A 244 10.56 -3.23 -28.31
C ILE A 244 9.80 -3.13 -29.65
N LYS A 245 9.64 -1.91 -30.20
CA LYS A 245 9.00 -1.70 -31.50
C LYS A 245 9.82 -2.25 -32.66
N GLU A 246 11.15 -2.06 -32.63
CA GLU A 246 12.09 -2.66 -33.60
C GLU A 246 11.98 -4.19 -33.61
N VAL A 247 12.07 -4.83 -32.43
CA VAL A 247 11.96 -6.30 -32.32
C VAL A 247 10.60 -6.82 -32.80
N GLN A 248 9.51 -6.07 -32.58
CA GLN A 248 8.20 -6.42 -33.13
C GLN A 248 8.09 -6.24 -34.65
N LYS A 249 8.83 -5.29 -35.23
CA LYS A 249 8.87 -5.05 -36.67
C LYS A 249 9.64 -6.16 -37.38
N ASP A 250 10.74 -6.62 -36.79
CA ASP A 250 11.52 -7.77 -37.28
C ASP A 250 10.73 -9.08 -37.22
N LEU A 251 9.96 -9.27 -36.14
CA LEU A 251 9.06 -10.43 -36.03
C LEU A 251 7.93 -10.42 -37.05
N LYS A 252 7.43 -9.24 -37.45
CA LYS A 252 6.36 -9.14 -38.47
C LYS A 252 6.90 -9.19 -39.91
N SER A 253 8.15 -8.81 -40.12
CA SER A 253 8.85 -8.91 -41.41
C SER A 253 9.05 -10.38 -41.84
N ASN A 254 9.30 -11.28 -40.89
CA ASN A 254 9.60 -12.69 -41.17
C ASN A 254 8.41 -13.60 -41.55
N TYR A 255 7.16 -13.10 -41.58
CA TYR A 255 5.98 -13.91 -41.90
C TYR A 255 5.25 -13.53 -43.20
N ARG A 256 5.87 -12.76 -44.09
CA ARG A 256 5.27 -12.44 -45.40
C ARG A 256 6.12 -12.91 -46.58
N THR A 257 6.08 -14.22 -46.81
CA THR A 257 6.33 -14.79 -48.14
C THR A 257 5.53 -16.07 -48.31
N LYS A 258 4.39 -15.97 -49.00
CA LYS A 258 3.77 -17.06 -49.78
C LYS A 258 3.25 -16.47 -51.10
N PRO A 259 3.47 -17.13 -52.25
CA PRO A 259 2.81 -16.79 -53.50
C PRO A 259 1.53 -17.62 -53.75
N LYS A 260 0.59 -16.97 -54.44
CA LYS A 260 -0.50 -17.46 -55.33
C LYS A 260 -0.02 -18.51 -56.34
N ASP A 261 -0.76 -19.44 -56.96
CA ASP A 261 -2.19 -19.77 -57.17
C ASP A 261 -2.28 -21.29 -57.58
N PRO A 262 -3.48 -21.92 -57.74
CA PRO A 262 -3.71 -23.35 -58.06
C PRO A 262 -4.00 -23.57 -59.58
N PRO A 263 -4.51 -24.71 -60.13
CA PRO A 263 -4.92 -26.02 -59.59
C PRO A 263 -4.50 -27.26 -60.44
N SER A 264 -4.72 -28.49 -59.94
CA SER A 264 -5.43 -29.62 -60.63
C SER A 264 -5.01 -31.04 -60.15
N ASN A 265 -6.06 -31.81 -59.85
CA ASN A 265 -6.25 -33.26 -60.00
C ASN A 265 -5.30 -34.33 -59.41
N LEU A 266 -6.00 -35.31 -58.80
CA LEU A 266 -5.84 -36.77 -58.90
C LEU A 266 -5.15 -37.54 -57.75
N ARG A 267 -5.98 -38.42 -57.16
CA ARG A 267 -5.71 -39.75 -56.58
C ARG A 267 -4.85 -39.89 -55.29
N ASN A 268 -5.50 -40.50 -54.29
CA ASN A 268 -4.96 -41.33 -53.19
C ASN A 268 -3.99 -42.45 -53.70
N PRO A 269 -3.27 -43.22 -52.84
CA PRO A 269 -3.12 -43.18 -51.36
C PRO A 269 -1.65 -43.34 -50.84
N GLU A 270 -1.51 -43.38 -49.50
CA GLU A 270 -0.48 -44.07 -48.71
C GLU A 270 1.00 -43.62 -48.72
N SER A 271 1.47 -43.12 -47.59
CA SER A 271 2.57 -43.77 -46.84
C SER A 271 2.89 -43.04 -45.52
N LEU A 272 3.12 -43.83 -44.48
CA LEU A 272 3.67 -43.41 -43.20
C LEU A 272 5.00 -42.66 -43.35
N LYS A 273 5.15 -41.55 -42.61
CA LYS A 273 6.37 -41.25 -41.85
C LYS A 273 6.11 -40.15 -40.81
N LYS A 274 5.99 -40.58 -39.55
CA LYS A 274 6.13 -39.74 -38.37
C LYS A 274 7.57 -39.20 -38.34
N PHE A 275 7.73 -37.87 -38.32
CA PHE A 275 8.87 -37.22 -37.69
C PHE A 275 8.37 -36.12 -36.75
N PRO A 276 8.94 -36.02 -35.54
CA PRO A 276 8.36 -35.27 -34.44
C PRO A 276 8.68 -33.78 -34.55
N SER A 277 7.65 -32.96 -34.54
CA SER A 277 7.76 -31.53 -34.35
C SER A 277 8.35 -31.27 -32.96
N LYS A 278 9.59 -30.78 -32.89
CA LYS A 278 10.18 -30.20 -31.68
C LYS A 278 9.32 -29.00 -31.26
N LEU A 279 8.38 -29.25 -30.36
CA LEU A 279 7.82 -28.23 -29.49
C LEU A 279 8.98 -27.66 -28.68
N PHE A 280 9.28 -26.38 -28.92
CA PHE A 280 10.15 -25.59 -28.05
C PHE A 280 9.39 -25.39 -26.73
N ILE A 281 9.40 -26.42 -25.88
CA ILE A 281 8.94 -26.34 -24.50
C ILE A 281 9.97 -25.47 -23.79
N VAL A 282 9.61 -24.21 -23.55
CA VAL A 282 10.32 -23.38 -22.59
C VAL A 282 10.22 -24.11 -21.25
N GLU A 283 11.29 -24.82 -20.89
CA GLU A 283 11.39 -25.57 -19.64
C GLU A 283 11.09 -24.64 -18.48
N SER A 284 10.16 -25.05 -17.61
CA SER A 284 9.82 -24.23 -16.45
C SER A 284 11.06 -24.04 -15.57
N PRO A 285 11.19 -22.90 -14.87
CA PRO A 285 12.37 -22.61 -14.05
C PRO A 285 12.72 -23.70 -13.02
N THR A 286 11.75 -24.52 -12.61
CA THR A 286 11.96 -25.66 -11.72
C THR A 286 12.66 -26.84 -12.41
N GLN A 287 12.40 -27.04 -13.70
CA GLN A 287 13.03 -28.09 -14.51
C GLN A 287 14.49 -27.75 -14.82
N CYS A 288 14.78 -26.50 -15.17
CA CYS A 288 16.16 -26.01 -15.33
C CYS A 288 16.98 -26.20 -14.05
N ARG A 289 16.39 -25.94 -12.88
CA ARG A 289 17.03 -26.15 -11.59
C ARG A 289 17.28 -27.63 -11.29
N LEU A 290 16.35 -28.51 -11.63
CA LEU A 290 16.51 -29.96 -11.48
C LEU A 290 17.60 -30.50 -12.40
N ASN A 291 17.66 -30.04 -13.65
CA ASN A 291 18.69 -30.42 -14.61
C ASN A 291 20.07 -29.93 -14.17
N ALA A 292 20.18 -28.70 -13.65
CA ALA A 292 21.42 -28.19 -13.05
C ALA A 292 21.88 -29.01 -11.84
N GLN A 293 20.96 -29.41 -10.94
CA GLN A 293 21.28 -30.28 -9.80
C GLN A 293 21.75 -31.66 -10.25
N LYS A 294 21.13 -32.25 -11.26
CA LYS A 294 21.58 -33.54 -11.86
C LYS A 294 22.98 -33.44 -12.42
N GLU A 295 23.31 -32.35 -13.11
CA GLU A 295 24.65 -32.15 -13.67
C GLU A 295 25.72 -31.94 -12.59
N ILE A 296 25.38 -31.24 -11.50
CA ILE A 296 26.26 -31.11 -10.33
C ILE A 296 26.53 -32.47 -9.70
N ILE A 297 25.49 -33.30 -9.51
CA ILE A 297 25.63 -34.66 -8.97
C ILE A 297 26.50 -35.52 -9.90
N ARG A 298 26.33 -35.41 -11.23
CA ARG A 298 27.14 -36.12 -12.21
C ARG A 298 28.63 -35.75 -12.09
N LYS A 299 28.93 -34.45 -11.96
CA LYS A 299 30.30 -33.96 -11.75
C LYS A 299 30.88 -34.42 -10.42
N GLN A 300 30.10 -34.43 -9.35
CA GLN A 300 30.54 -34.93 -8.04
C GLN A 300 30.84 -36.43 -8.08
N ARG A 301 30.02 -37.23 -8.78
CA ARG A 301 30.27 -38.66 -8.97
C ARG A 301 31.53 -38.94 -9.78
N MET A 302 31.79 -38.17 -10.84
CA MET A 302 33.05 -38.28 -11.60
C MET A 302 34.26 -37.97 -10.72
N LYS A 303 34.21 -36.90 -9.92
CA LYS A 303 35.31 -36.57 -8.98
C LYS A 303 35.54 -37.66 -7.93
N LEU A 304 34.48 -38.27 -7.40
CA LEU A 304 34.59 -39.40 -6.47
C LEU A 304 35.21 -40.64 -7.14
N ALA A 305 34.85 -40.92 -8.40
CA ALA A 305 35.45 -42.00 -9.16
C ALA A 305 36.95 -41.76 -9.43
N GLU A 306 37.33 -40.53 -9.78
CA GLU A 306 38.74 -40.14 -9.92
C GLU A 306 39.50 -40.28 -8.60
N GLN A 307 38.93 -39.83 -7.48
CA GLN A 307 39.53 -40.01 -6.16
C GLN A 307 39.71 -41.48 -5.80
N ASN A 308 38.71 -42.33 -6.07
CA ASN A 308 38.81 -43.78 -5.84
C ASN A 308 39.90 -44.41 -6.71
N LYS A 309 40.05 -43.99 -7.96
CA LYS A 309 41.12 -44.46 -8.85
C LYS A 309 42.51 -44.11 -8.31
N ILE A 310 42.68 -42.88 -7.80
CA ILE A 310 43.93 -42.46 -7.16
C ILE A 310 44.20 -43.29 -5.90
N ILE A 311 43.18 -43.60 -5.10
CA ILE A 311 43.33 -44.45 -3.91
C ILE A 311 43.77 -45.87 -4.31
N GLU A 312 43.19 -46.44 -5.37
CA GLU A 312 43.61 -47.75 -5.87
C GLU A 312 45.06 -47.72 -6.39
N GLU A 313 45.46 -46.69 -7.13
CA GLU A 313 46.84 -46.51 -7.57
C GLU A 313 47.82 -46.37 -6.39
N LEU A 314 47.45 -45.62 -5.35
CA LEU A 314 48.26 -45.49 -4.14
C LEU A 314 48.36 -46.82 -3.37
N LYS A 315 47.27 -47.58 -3.28
CA LYS A 315 47.29 -48.92 -2.68
C LYS A 315 48.16 -49.89 -3.49
N LEU A 316 48.10 -49.84 -4.82
CA LEU A 316 48.96 -50.66 -5.68
C LEU A 316 50.42 -50.29 -5.51
N LYS A 317 50.76 -48.99 -5.45
CA LYS A 317 52.13 -48.54 -5.14
C LYS A 317 52.60 -49.02 -3.77
N GLN A 318 51.73 -48.96 -2.76
CA GLN A 318 52.06 -49.44 -1.42
C GLN A 318 52.31 -50.96 -1.41
N VAL A 319 51.48 -51.74 -2.11
CA VAL A 319 51.69 -53.19 -2.26
C VAL A 319 53.00 -53.47 -3.01
N GLN A 320 53.26 -52.75 -4.11
CA GLN A 320 54.50 -52.87 -4.87
C GLN A 320 55.72 -52.60 -3.97
N GLU A 321 55.69 -51.52 -3.17
CA GLU A 321 56.76 -51.19 -2.22
C GLU A 321 56.92 -52.25 -1.12
N THR A 322 55.84 -52.88 -0.65
CA THR A 322 55.95 -53.99 0.32
C THR A 322 56.53 -55.25 -0.32
N ILE A 323 56.26 -55.50 -1.61
CA ILE A 323 56.87 -56.60 -2.37
C ILE A 323 58.36 -56.32 -2.58
N THR A 324 58.75 -55.08 -2.91
CA THR A 324 60.17 -54.75 -3.05
C THR A 324 60.89 -54.78 -1.71
N ARG A 325 60.29 -54.28 -0.62
CA ARG A 325 60.86 -54.36 0.73
C ARG A 325 61.00 -55.80 1.23
N SER A 326 59.98 -56.64 1.07
CA SER A 326 60.08 -58.06 1.44
C SER A 326 61.06 -58.82 0.53
N GLY A 327 61.18 -58.44 -0.74
CA GLY A 327 62.22 -58.91 -1.65
C GLY A 327 63.63 -58.52 -1.19
N GLU A 328 63.83 -57.26 -0.79
CA GLU A 328 65.09 -56.77 -0.23
C GLU A 328 65.41 -57.41 1.12
N GLU A 329 64.43 -57.60 1.99
CA GLU A 329 64.57 -58.29 3.28
C GLU A 329 64.91 -59.77 3.10
N THR A 330 64.32 -60.47 2.13
CA THR A 330 64.69 -61.87 1.81
C THR A 330 66.07 -61.96 1.16
N VAL A 331 66.45 -61.02 0.30
CA VAL A 331 67.80 -60.93 -0.26
C VAL A 331 68.83 -60.57 0.82
N ASN A 332 68.49 -59.70 1.76
CA ASN A 332 69.34 -59.33 2.89
C ASN A 332 69.45 -60.45 3.91
N ALA A 333 68.37 -61.18 4.21
CA ALA A 333 68.41 -62.41 5.02
C ALA A 333 69.20 -63.52 4.33
N ALA A 334 69.10 -63.65 3.00
CA ALA A 334 69.94 -64.55 2.21
C ALA A 334 71.41 -64.11 2.19
N ARG A 335 71.70 -62.79 2.15
CA ARG A 335 73.07 -62.26 2.29
C ARG A 335 73.62 -62.48 3.69
N GLU A 336 72.84 -62.26 4.75
CA GLU A 336 73.22 -62.48 6.14
C GLU A 336 73.46 -63.96 6.44
N THR A 337 72.62 -64.86 5.91
CA THR A 337 72.87 -66.31 5.99
C THR A 337 74.09 -66.74 5.17
N LEU A 338 74.38 -66.06 4.05
CA LEU A 338 75.59 -66.31 3.24
C LEU A 338 76.87 -65.73 3.85
N THR A 339 76.81 -64.63 4.60
CA THR A 339 77.95 -64.07 5.35
C THR A 339 78.22 -64.82 6.65
N HIS A 340 77.22 -65.49 7.24
CA HIS A 340 77.40 -66.36 8.42
C HIS A 340 77.83 -67.81 8.12
N CYS A 341 77.91 -68.21 6.84
CA CYS A 341 78.43 -69.51 6.44
C CYS A 341 79.95 -69.45 6.19
N GLY A 342 80.74 -69.93 7.15
CA GLY A 342 82.20 -70.03 7.03
C GLY A 342 82.66 -70.85 5.82
N GLN A 343 83.91 -70.64 5.37
CA GLN A 343 84.50 -71.23 4.14
C GLN A 343 84.35 -72.77 4.00
N GLN A 344 84.09 -73.49 5.10
CA GLN A 344 83.87 -74.94 5.14
C GLN A 344 82.46 -75.37 4.63
N THR A 345 81.44 -74.52 4.82
CA THR A 345 80.06 -74.77 4.35
C THR A 345 79.89 -74.41 2.86
N ARG A 346 80.69 -73.48 2.34
CA ARG A 346 80.74 -73.11 0.91
C ARG A 346 81.26 -74.24 0.01
N ARG A 347 82.13 -75.12 0.53
CA ARG A 347 82.61 -76.32 -0.19
C ARG A 347 81.65 -77.51 -0.06
N SER A 348 80.99 -77.67 1.09
CA SER A 348 80.00 -78.75 1.33
C SER A 348 78.67 -78.52 0.61
N LEU A 349 78.24 -77.26 0.43
CA LEU A 349 77.00 -76.93 -0.28
C LEU A 349 77.12 -77.12 -1.81
N ILE A 350 78.31 -76.90 -2.40
CA ILE A 350 78.60 -77.22 -3.82
C ILE A 350 78.71 -78.75 -4.05
N GLN A 351 79.08 -79.51 -3.03
CA GLN A 351 79.21 -80.98 -3.08
C GLN A 351 77.87 -81.70 -2.83
N LEU A 352 77.01 -81.15 -1.95
CA LEU A 352 75.63 -81.63 -1.72
C LEU A 352 74.67 -81.29 -2.87
N MET A 353 74.86 -80.15 -3.55
CA MET A 353 74.12 -79.82 -4.79
C MET A 353 74.52 -80.71 -5.98
N ARG A 354 75.62 -81.48 -5.89
CA ARG A 354 76.03 -82.50 -6.88
C ARG A 354 75.66 -83.95 -6.50
N GLN A 355 75.28 -84.23 -5.24
CA GLN A 355 75.12 -85.61 -4.73
C GLN A 355 73.71 -86.00 -4.25
N ALA A 356 72.73 -85.09 -4.21
CA ALA A 356 71.42 -85.35 -3.60
C ALA A 356 70.21 -85.31 -4.55
N GLY A 357 70.36 -85.74 -5.82
CA GLY A 357 69.30 -86.58 -6.39
C GLY A 357 68.87 -86.42 -7.84
N TYR A 358 69.02 -87.54 -8.56
CA TYR A 358 67.96 -88.22 -9.30
C TYR A 358 67.36 -87.55 -10.55
N ARG A 359 67.89 -87.99 -11.69
CA ARG A 359 67.05 -88.58 -12.75
C ARG A 359 67.40 -90.05 -12.85
N ASP A 360 66.50 -90.88 -12.34
CA ASP A 360 66.44 -92.31 -12.66
C ASP A 360 65.25 -92.53 -13.61
N LYS A 361 65.50 -93.33 -14.65
CA LYS A 361 64.60 -94.13 -15.49
C LYS A 361 65.28 -94.36 -16.85
N SER A 362 65.85 -95.55 -17.02
CA SER A 362 65.35 -96.60 -17.93
C SER A 362 66.49 -97.40 -18.60
N LEU A 363 66.40 -98.75 -18.45
CA LEU A 363 66.60 -99.82 -19.47
C LEU A 363 67.58 -100.98 -19.11
N ILE A 364 67.01 -102.21 -19.07
CA ILE A 364 67.53 -103.52 -19.59
C ILE A 364 68.69 -104.17 -18.78
N ALA A 365 68.80 -105.47 -18.45
CA ALA A 365 68.06 -106.74 -18.54
C ALA A 365 68.77 -107.80 -17.63
N PRO A 366 68.19 -108.97 -17.32
CA PRO A 366 68.77 -109.95 -16.38
C PRO A 366 69.45 -111.16 -17.05
N VAL A 367 70.52 -111.70 -16.45
CA VAL A 367 71.16 -112.97 -16.85
C VAL A 367 71.42 -113.86 -15.63
N GLN A 368 71.06 -115.15 -15.78
CA GLN A 368 71.01 -116.23 -14.79
C GLN A 368 72.38 -116.87 -14.45
N VAL A 369 72.57 -117.25 -13.18
CA VAL A 369 72.97 -118.57 -12.55
C VAL A 369 73.81 -119.53 -13.43
N PRO A 370 74.87 -120.28 -12.99
CA PRO A 370 74.90 -121.21 -11.83
C PRO A 370 76.25 -121.48 -11.09
N ASN A 371 76.13 -122.27 -10.00
CA ASN A 371 77.13 -122.73 -9.01
C ASN A 371 78.31 -123.60 -9.51
N PRO A 372 79.49 -123.54 -8.83
CA PRO A 372 80.61 -124.49 -8.97
C PRO A 372 80.78 -125.52 -7.80
N PRO A 373 81.62 -126.58 -7.97
CA PRO A 373 81.47 -127.91 -7.34
C PRO A 373 82.38 -128.27 -6.13
N LYS A 374 81.84 -129.21 -5.33
CA LYS A 374 82.38 -130.29 -4.44
C LYS A 374 83.87 -130.34 -3.99
N PHE A 375 84.37 -129.29 -3.34
CA PHE A 375 85.41 -129.38 -2.27
C PHE A 375 84.90 -128.85 -0.90
N LEU A 376 83.74 -128.19 -0.89
CA LEU A 376 83.14 -127.48 0.26
C LEU A 376 82.75 -128.36 1.45
N ALA A 377 82.51 -129.66 1.25
CA ALA A 377 82.02 -130.55 2.31
C ALA A 377 82.98 -130.72 3.50
N ARG A 378 84.30 -130.55 3.30
CA ARG A 378 85.29 -130.64 4.40
C ARG A 378 85.61 -129.29 5.06
N MET A 379 85.13 -128.19 4.48
CA MET A 379 85.20 -126.82 5.01
C MET A 379 83.93 -126.48 5.81
N GLU A 380 82.80 -127.07 5.44
CA GLU A 380 81.49 -126.88 6.07
C GLU A 380 81.45 -127.40 7.51
N ALA A 381 82.06 -128.56 7.78
CA ALA A 381 82.16 -129.11 9.15
C ALA A 381 83.01 -128.24 10.10
N ARG A 382 83.97 -127.46 9.58
CA ARG A 382 84.77 -126.49 10.38
C ARG A 382 84.12 -125.11 10.49
N ALA A 383 83.13 -124.81 9.64
CA ALA A 383 82.38 -123.57 9.66
C ALA A 383 81.18 -123.63 10.63
N GLU A 384 80.54 -124.79 10.80
CA GLU A 384 79.40 -124.95 11.71
C GLU A 384 79.78 -124.74 13.19
N ALA A 385 80.91 -125.29 13.66
CA ALA A 385 81.37 -125.09 15.03
C ALA A 385 81.69 -123.60 15.37
N ARG A 386 81.98 -122.76 14.37
CA ARG A 386 82.12 -121.30 14.53
C ARG A 386 80.78 -120.56 14.45
N ARG A 387 79.80 -121.08 13.70
CA ARG A 387 78.44 -120.50 13.59
C ARG A 387 77.68 -120.62 14.92
N ASP A 388 77.83 -121.71 15.67
CA ASP A 388 77.06 -121.92 16.89
C ASP A 388 77.48 -120.99 18.05
N ARG A 389 78.79 -120.69 18.19
CA ARG A 389 79.27 -119.68 19.16
C ARG A 389 78.79 -118.25 18.83
N ILE A 390 78.63 -117.93 17.55
CA ILE A 390 78.13 -116.63 17.09
C ILE A 390 76.61 -116.53 17.23
N LYS A 391 75.87 -117.63 17.07
CA LYS A 391 74.41 -117.71 17.21
C LYS A 391 73.96 -117.38 18.64
N LEU A 392 74.60 -118.00 19.65
CA LEU A 392 74.31 -117.75 21.07
C LEU A 392 74.51 -116.28 21.49
N ARG A 393 75.53 -115.58 20.97
CA ARG A 393 75.73 -114.14 21.25
C ARG A 393 74.76 -113.22 20.52
N LYS A 394 74.28 -113.59 19.33
CA LYS A 394 73.28 -112.80 18.58
C LYS A 394 71.88 -112.92 19.19
N GLU A 395 71.51 -114.09 19.72
CA GLU A 395 70.22 -114.31 20.38
C GLU A 395 70.12 -113.57 21.73
N ALA A 396 71.21 -113.53 22.52
CA ALA A 396 71.25 -112.76 23.76
C ALA A 396 71.13 -111.23 23.56
N ARG A 397 71.66 -110.70 22.45
CA ARG A 397 71.50 -109.26 22.10
C ARG A 397 70.13 -108.94 21.48
N ARG A 398 69.49 -109.90 20.79
CA ARG A 398 68.12 -109.73 20.27
C ARG A 398 67.08 -109.65 21.39
N LYS A 399 67.17 -110.49 22.43
CA LYS A 399 66.21 -110.43 23.57
C LYS A 399 66.24 -109.08 24.31
N LYS A 400 67.41 -108.47 24.54
CA LYS A 400 67.50 -107.17 25.23
C LYS A 400 66.92 -106.00 24.42
N LEU A 401 67.07 -106.01 23.10
CA LEU A 401 66.46 -104.99 22.21
C LEU A 401 64.95 -105.18 22.04
N GLU A 402 64.44 -106.40 22.18
CA GLU A 402 63.01 -106.69 22.07
C GLU A 402 62.24 -106.29 23.34
N ASP A 403 62.84 -106.47 24.53
CA ASP A 403 62.24 -106.05 25.79
C ASP A 403 62.25 -104.52 26.01
N GLU A 404 63.25 -103.79 25.47
CA GLU A 404 63.21 -102.31 25.44
C GLU A 404 62.13 -101.78 24.49
N LYS A 405 61.96 -102.38 23.31
CA LYS A 405 60.91 -101.99 22.36
C LYS A 405 59.50 -102.26 22.91
N ARG A 406 59.29 -103.34 23.65
CA ARG A 406 57.99 -103.62 24.30
C ARG A 406 57.65 -102.62 25.41
N LYS A 407 58.64 -102.10 26.13
CA LYS A 407 58.41 -101.05 27.15
C LYS A 407 58.15 -99.68 26.53
N GLU A 408 58.82 -99.32 25.44
CA GLU A 408 58.56 -98.07 24.71
C GLU A 408 57.20 -98.10 23.98
N GLU A 409 56.81 -99.24 23.39
CA GLU A 409 55.48 -99.37 22.77
C GLU A 409 54.35 -99.36 23.81
N ALA A 410 54.56 -99.93 24.99
CA ALA A 410 53.59 -99.86 26.09
C ALA A 410 53.42 -98.41 26.60
N ALA A 411 54.51 -97.67 26.77
CA ALA A 411 54.49 -96.25 27.16
C ALA A 411 53.86 -95.35 26.09
N ARG A 412 54.12 -95.60 24.80
CA ARG A 412 53.47 -94.86 23.71
C ARG A 412 51.97 -95.13 23.64
N ARG A 413 51.50 -96.35 23.91
CA ARG A 413 50.06 -96.64 23.92
C ARG A 413 49.33 -96.00 25.10
N THR A 414 49.95 -95.88 26.28
CA THR A 414 49.36 -95.15 27.41
C THR A 414 49.34 -93.64 27.15
N GLU A 415 50.43 -93.06 26.64
CA GLU A 415 50.46 -91.63 26.27
C GLU A 415 49.51 -91.29 25.12
N GLU A 416 49.37 -92.16 24.12
CA GLU A 416 48.45 -91.92 23.01
C GLU A 416 46.98 -92.08 23.42
N GLN A 417 46.68 -92.99 24.36
CA GLN A 417 45.34 -93.08 24.96
C GLN A 417 45.03 -91.86 25.84
N GLU A 418 45.99 -91.34 26.59
CA GLU A 418 45.82 -90.10 27.36
C GLU A 418 45.67 -88.87 26.46
N ARG A 419 46.47 -88.76 25.39
CA ARG A 419 46.31 -87.69 24.38
C ARG A 419 44.97 -87.76 23.68
N LYS A 420 44.46 -88.96 23.37
CA LYS A 420 43.11 -89.13 22.80
C LYS A 420 42.02 -88.76 23.80
N ARG A 421 42.18 -89.08 25.09
CA ARG A 421 41.24 -88.67 26.15
C ARG A 421 41.23 -87.15 26.34
N LEU A 422 42.41 -86.53 26.45
CA LEU A 422 42.55 -85.08 26.56
C LEU A 422 42.02 -84.36 25.32
N GLN A 423 42.27 -84.86 24.11
CA GLN A 423 41.72 -84.28 22.88
C GLN A 423 40.20 -84.43 22.81
N GLN A 424 39.65 -85.54 23.30
CA GLN A 424 38.20 -85.71 23.43
C GLN A 424 37.60 -84.77 24.49
N GLU A 425 38.27 -84.55 25.62
CA GLU A 425 37.84 -83.59 26.66
C GLU A 425 37.91 -82.14 26.15
N VAL A 426 39.01 -81.74 25.52
CA VAL A 426 39.16 -80.43 24.87
C VAL A 426 38.11 -80.24 23.78
N SER A 427 37.77 -81.28 23.00
CA SER A 427 36.71 -81.19 21.99
C SER A 427 35.31 -81.06 22.61
N ARG A 428 35.04 -81.72 23.74
CA ARG A 428 33.78 -81.62 24.50
C ARG A 428 33.66 -80.28 25.20
N GLU A 429 34.74 -79.76 25.76
CA GLU A 429 34.79 -78.42 26.35
C GLU A 429 34.67 -77.32 25.30
N ALA A 430 35.37 -77.43 24.18
CA ALA A 430 35.22 -76.51 23.05
C ALA A 430 33.78 -76.53 22.50
N ARG A 431 33.12 -77.70 22.48
CA ARG A 431 31.70 -77.81 22.12
C ARG A 431 30.79 -77.14 23.13
N ARG A 432 31.00 -77.36 24.44
CA ARG A 432 30.25 -76.67 25.51
C ARG A 432 30.40 -75.16 25.44
N ILE A 433 31.63 -74.66 25.24
CA ILE A 433 31.93 -73.22 25.10
C ILE A 433 31.27 -72.64 23.83
N ARG A 434 31.25 -73.36 22.71
CA ARG A 434 30.57 -72.90 21.48
C ARG A 434 29.06 -72.85 21.65
N GLU A 435 28.46 -73.91 22.20
CA GLU A 435 27.02 -73.96 22.48
C GLU A 435 26.61 -72.86 23.46
N GLU A 436 27.42 -72.57 24.48
CA GLU A 436 27.16 -71.48 25.41
C GLU A 436 27.26 -70.10 24.76
N ARG A 437 28.27 -69.87 23.91
CA ARG A 437 28.40 -68.63 23.11
C ARG A 437 27.25 -68.46 22.11
N GLU A 438 26.76 -69.55 21.51
CA GLU A 438 25.60 -69.50 20.62
C GLU A 438 24.31 -69.20 21.39
N ARG A 439 24.13 -69.81 22.57
CA ARG A 439 23.02 -69.47 23.48
C ARG A 439 23.10 -68.02 23.96
N GLN A 440 24.30 -67.47 24.19
CA GLN A 440 24.47 -66.05 24.53
C GLN A 440 24.13 -65.15 23.34
N ARG A 441 24.65 -65.44 22.15
CA ARG A 441 24.31 -64.70 20.91
C ARG A 441 22.82 -64.74 20.59
N ALA A 442 22.16 -65.89 20.76
CA ALA A 442 20.72 -66.03 20.58
C ALA A 442 19.94 -65.15 21.58
N ARG A 443 20.34 -65.15 22.86
CA ARG A 443 19.76 -64.28 23.90
C ARG A 443 19.95 -62.79 23.59
N GLU A 444 21.12 -62.39 23.09
CA GLU A 444 21.40 -61.02 22.68
C GLU A 444 20.54 -60.61 21.47
N ILE A 445 20.42 -61.48 20.45
CA ILE A 445 19.56 -61.23 19.28
C ILE A 445 18.10 -61.08 19.72
N GLU A 446 17.59 -61.94 20.61
CA GLU A 446 16.23 -61.79 21.15
C GLU A 446 16.06 -60.50 21.95
N ARG A 447 17.05 -60.11 22.75
CA ARG A 447 17.03 -58.84 23.50
C ARG A 447 16.98 -57.66 22.54
N CYS A 448 17.81 -57.65 21.50
CA CYS A 448 17.80 -56.63 20.46
C CYS A 448 16.47 -56.61 19.70
N LYS A 449 15.89 -57.77 19.37
CA LYS A 449 14.55 -57.85 18.75
C LYS A 449 13.47 -57.24 19.64
N LYS A 450 13.48 -57.53 20.95
CA LYS A 450 12.52 -56.96 21.91
C LYS A 450 12.68 -55.44 22.04
N LEU A 451 13.92 -54.95 22.15
CA LEU A 451 14.21 -53.52 22.21
C LEU A 451 13.83 -52.79 20.91
N ASN A 452 14.09 -53.39 19.75
CA ASN A 452 13.69 -52.84 18.46
C ASN A 452 12.17 -52.80 18.32
N ALA A 453 11.46 -53.86 18.71
CA ALA A 453 10.00 -53.88 18.70
C ALA A 453 9.41 -52.80 19.62
N MET A 454 10.01 -52.59 20.80
CA MET A 454 9.62 -51.51 21.70
C MET A 454 9.88 -50.13 21.09
N ALA A 455 11.06 -49.93 20.48
CA ALA A 455 11.40 -48.70 19.78
C ALA A 455 10.46 -48.41 18.60
N GLU A 456 10.10 -49.42 17.82
CA GLU A 456 9.11 -49.31 16.74
C GLU A 456 7.73 -48.93 17.28
N ALA A 457 7.29 -49.55 18.37
CA ALA A 457 6.01 -49.22 18.99
C ALA A 457 5.99 -47.76 19.49
N PHE A 458 7.07 -47.30 20.12
CA PHE A 458 7.24 -45.90 20.51
C PHE A 458 7.24 -44.97 19.31
N TYR A 459 7.95 -45.32 18.24
CA TYR A 459 8.02 -44.53 17.02
C TYR A 459 6.65 -44.42 16.33
N ARG A 460 5.91 -45.53 16.21
CA ARG A 460 4.53 -45.54 15.68
C ARG A 460 3.59 -44.66 16.52
N LYS A 461 3.67 -44.75 17.86
CA LYS A 461 2.87 -43.91 18.77
C LYS A 461 3.23 -42.43 18.66
N TYR A 462 4.52 -42.10 18.56
CA TYR A 462 5.00 -40.74 18.36
C TYR A 462 4.54 -40.16 17.02
N LEU A 463 4.71 -40.91 15.93
CA LEU A 463 4.23 -40.55 14.60
C LEU A 463 2.73 -40.29 14.60
N LEU A 464 1.94 -41.20 15.18
CA LEU A 464 0.49 -41.04 15.25
C LEU A 464 0.10 -39.77 16.00
N ARG A 465 0.72 -39.50 17.15
CA ARG A 465 0.52 -38.24 17.88
C ARG A 465 0.89 -37.03 17.05
N ARG A 466 2.04 -37.05 16.37
CA ARG A 466 2.50 -35.94 15.52
C ARG A 466 1.55 -35.69 14.34
N TYR A 467 1.06 -36.75 13.69
CA TYR A 467 0.09 -36.65 12.60
C TYR A 467 -1.26 -36.12 13.08
N ILE A 468 -1.78 -36.63 14.21
CA ILE A 468 -3.03 -36.13 14.80
C ILE A 468 -2.88 -34.65 15.17
N THR A 469 -1.79 -34.25 15.83
CA THR A 469 -1.53 -32.85 16.16
C THR A 469 -1.45 -31.99 14.90
N ALA A 470 -0.75 -32.44 13.86
CA ALA A 470 -0.65 -31.71 12.59
C ALA A 470 -2.01 -31.57 11.88
N LEU A 471 -2.88 -32.59 11.96
CA LEU A 471 -4.24 -32.54 11.41
C LEU A 471 -5.13 -31.56 12.18
N VAL A 472 -5.05 -31.56 13.51
CA VAL A 472 -5.78 -30.61 14.36
C VAL A 472 -5.31 -29.19 14.11
N GLU A 473 -4.00 -28.95 14.01
CA GLU A 473 -3.43 -27.65 13.67
C GLU A 473 -3.89 -27.19 12.28
N LYS A 474 -3.86 -28.07 11.28
CA LYS A 474 -4.35 -27.76 9.93
C LYS A 474 -5.83 -27.38 9.96
N LYS A 475 -6.69 -28.18 10.60
CA LYS A 475 -8.12 -27.88 10.76
C LYS A 475 -8.31 -26.53 11.44
N ASN A 476 -7.62 -26.27 12.54
CA ASN A 476 -7.72 -25.01 13.27
C ASN A 476 -7.29 -23.82 12.41
N ASN A 477 -6.21 -23.97 11.62
CA ASN A 477 -5.75 -22.93 10.71
C ASN A 477 -6.74 -22.68 9.56
N ASP A 478 -7.33 -23.72 8.99
CA ASP A 478 -8.33 -23.58 7.94
C ASP A 478 -9.64 -22.98 8.46
N MET A 479 -10.06 -23.34 9.67
CA MET A 479 -11.18 -22.68 10.37
C MET A 479 -10.90 -21.19 10.63
N LYS A 480 -9.69 -20.84 11.10
CA LYS A 480 -9.29 -19.43 11.28
C LYS A 480 -9.31 -18.66 9.97
N LYS A 481 -8.78 -19.24 8.87
CA LYS A 481 -8.82 -18.60 7.54
C LYS A 481 -10.24 -18.39 7.06
N ALA A 482 -11.14 -19.36 7.28
CA ALA A 482 -12.55 -19.23 6.91
C ALA A 482 -13.25 -18.13 7.71
N ASP A 483 -13.02 -18.07 9.03
CA ASP A 483 -13.56 -17.03 9.90
C ASP A 483 -13.02 -15.64 9.53
N ASP A 484 -11.71 -15.50 9.29
CA ASP A 484 -11.10 -14.25 8.83
C ASP A 484 -11.65 -13.79 7.48
N TYR A 485 -11.85 -14.74 6.54
CA TYR A 485 -12.47 -14.46 5.25
C TYR A 485 -13.92 -13.98 5.43
N TYR A 486 -14.71 -14.68 6.23
CA TYR A 486 -16.10 -14.32 6.51
C TYR A 486 -16.19 -12.93 7.16
N LYS A 487 -15.39 -12.67 8.19
CA LYS A 487 -15.29 -11.35 8.84
C LYS A 487 -14.91 -10.26 7.84
N ARG A 488 -13.93 -10.50 6.98
CA ARG A 488 -13.51 -9.54 5.95
C ARG A 488 -14.62 -9.25 4.94
N CYS A 489 -15.31 -10.28 4.45
CA CYS A 489 -16.44 -10.13 3.53
C CYS A 489 -17.60 -9.37 4.18
N LEU A 490 -17.95 -9.71 5.43
CA LEU A 490 -19.01 -9.03 6.17
C LEU A 490 -18.66 -7.56 6.41
N LEU A 491 -17.44 -7.26 6.86
CA LEU A 491 -16.95 -5.89 7.05
C LEU A 491 -17.03 -5.13 5.73
N ARG A 492 -16.54 -5.69 4.62
CA ARG A 492 -16.61 -5.05 3.30
C ARG A 492 -18.05 -4.73 2.91
N LYS A 493 -18.98 -5.66 3.09
CA LYS A 493 -20.41 -5.47 2.79
C LYS A 493 -21.02 -4.35 3.63
N VAL A 494 -20.80 -4.38 4.95
CA VAL A 494 -21.33 -3.35 5.87
C VAL A 494 -20.71 -1.97 5.59
N PHE A 495 -19.40 -1.89 5.38
CA PHE A 495 -18.73 -0.63 5.05
C PHE A 495 -19.20 -0.06 3.71
N MET A 496 -19.44 -0.92 2.71
CA MET A 496 -19.95 -0.48 1.42
C MET A 496 -21.38 0.07 1.56
N MET A 497 -22.27 -0.64 2.27
CA MET A 497 -23.63 -0.16 2.54
C MET A 497 -23.62 1.16 3.32
N TRP A 498 -22.79 1.25 4.36
CA TRP A 498 -22.65 2.48 5.14
C TRP A 498 -22.13 3.65 4.30
N ARG A 499 -21.11 3.40 3.46
CA ARG A 499 -20.57 4.41 2.54
C ARG A 499 -21.66 4.89 1.58
N MET A 500 -22.35 3.98 0.91
CA MET A 500 -23.41 4.31 -0.05
C MET A 500 -24.52 5.13 0.61
N GLU A 501 -24.98 4.73 1.80
CA GLU A 501 -26.02 5.47 2.51
C GLU A 501 -25.54 6.84 2.99
N THR A 502 -24.30 6.94 3.46
CA THR A 502 -23.71 8.22 3.89
C THR A 502 -23.56 9.17 2.70
N GLU A 503 -23.10 8.66 1.56
CA GLU A 503 -22.98 9.42 0.31
C GLU A 503 -24.34 9.88 -0.19
N ARG A 504 -25.34 9.00 -0.21
CA ARG A 504 -26.73 9.34 -0.54
C ARG A 504 -27.28 10.44 0.37
N GLN A 505 -27.12 10.30 1.69
CA GLN A 505 -27.58 11.30 2.67
C GLN A 505 -26.86 12.64 2.51
N ASN A 506 -25.57 12.62 2.19
CA ASN A 506 -24.81 13.84 1.92
C ASN A 506 -25.27 14.52 0.63
N ASN A 507 -25.54 13.75 -0.42
CA ASN A 507 -26.05 14.28 -1.68
C ASN A 507 -27.42 14.96 -1.49
N VAL A 508 -28.34 14.31 -0.77
CA VAL A 508 -29.66 14.92 -0.45
C VAL A 508 -29.50 16.23 0.33
N LYS A 509 -28.62 16.27 1.33
CA LYS A 509 -28.35 17.50 2.08
C LYS A 509 -27.73 18.59 1.22
N PHE A 510 -26.83 18.21 0.31
CA PHE A 510 -26.20 19.14 -0.61
C PHE A 510 -27.20 19.72 -1.61
N GLU A 511 -28.05 18.89 -2.20
CA GLU A 511 -29.13 19.33 -3.10
C GLU A 511 -30.10 20.26 -2.38
N LEU A 512 -30.50 19.93 -1.15
CA LEU A 512 -31.36 20.78 -0.34
C LEU A 512 -30.70 22.13 -0.02
N ALA A 513 -29.42 22.12 0.37
CA ALA A 513 -28.68 23.36 0.64
C ALA A 513 -28.56 24.23 -0.62
N THR A 514 -28.24 23.65 -1.77
CA THR A 514 -28.17 24.37 -3.05
C THR A 514 -29.54 24.92 -3.45
N SER A 515 -30.61 24.14 -3.31
CA SER A 515 -31.97 24.58 -3.60
C SER A 515 -32.41 25.76 -2.70
N LEU A 516 -32.14 25.67 -1.40
CA LEU A 516 -32.43 26.76 -0.45
C LEU A 516 -31.61 28.01 -0.75
N TYR A 517 -30.32 27.85 -1.07
CA TYR A 517 -29.46 28.96 -1.45
C TYR A 517 -30.00 29.65 -2.71
N ASN A 518 -30.32 28.90 -3.76
CA ASN A 518 -30.87 29.44 -5.00
C ASN A 518 -32.20 30.14 -4.77
N ARG A 519 -33.10 29.55 -3.97
CA ARG A 519 -34.38 30.16 -3.61
C ARG A 519 -34.18 31.50 -2.88
N ASN A 520 -33.25 31.54 -1.93
CA ASN A 520 -32.95 32.77 -1.19
C ASN A 520 -32.32 33.84 -2.08
N LEU A 521 -31.42 33.45 -2.98
CA LEU A 521 -30.81 34.34 -3.95
C LEU A 521 -31.85 34.95 -4.89
N LEU A 522 -32.75 34.13 -5.45
CA LEU A 522 -33.85 34.60 -6.29
C LEU A 522 -34.79 35.53 -5.52
N ARG A 523 -35.15 35.19 -4.28
CA ARG A 523 -35.98 36.05 -3.43
C ARG A 523 -35.34 37.41 -3.20
N TYR A 524 -34.05 37.44 -2.89
CA TYR A 524 -33.31 38.69 -2.68
C TYR A 524 -33.23 39.51 -3.97
N GLY A 525 -32.89 38.86 -5.09
CA GLY A 525 -32.83 39.50 -6.41
C GLY A 525 -34.18 40.10 -6.82
N LEU A 526 -35.26 39.34 -6.68
CA LEU A 526 -36.62 39.81 -7.00
C LEU A 526 -37.06 40.95 -6.09
N GLN A 527 -36.74 40.89 -4.80
CA GLN A 527 -37.05 41.97 -3.85
C GLN A 527 -36.32 43.26 -4.22
N LYS A 528 -35.02 43.16 -4.56
CA LYS A 528 -34.23 44.31 -5.01
C LYS A 528 -34.75 44.87 -6.34
N TRP A 529 -35.09 44.01 -7.29
CA TRP A 529 -35.70 44.43 -8.54
C TRP A 529 -37.04 45.14 -8.31
N LYS A 530 -37.88 44.62 -7.41
CA LYS A 530 -39.15 45.26 -7.03
C LYS A 530 -38.95 46.63 -6.39
N GLU A 531 -37.91 46.80 -5.58
CA GLU A 531 -37.54 48.10 -5.01
C GLU A 531 -37.13 49.10 -6.10
N VAL A 532 -36.26 48.68 -7.04
CA VAL A 532 -35.85 49.51 -8.18
C VAL A 532 -37.06 49.89 -9.05
N ALA A 533 -37.94 48.94 -9.37
CA ALA A 533 -39.13 49.19 -10.18
C ALA A 533 -40.16 50.10 -9.48
N LYS A 534 -40.19 50.13 -8.14
CA LYS A 534 -41.01 51.09 -7.38
C LYS A 534 -40.39 52.47 -7.43
N GLU A 535 -39.07 52.57 -7.29
CA GLU A 535 -38.35 53.83 -7.33
C GLU A 535 -38.46 54.50 -8.72
N GLU A 536 -38.34 53.72 -9.79
CA GLU A 536 -38.51 54.23 -11.14
C GLU A 536 -39.92 54.76 -11.38
N ARG A 537 -40.95 54.04 -10.92
CA ARG A 537 -42.34 54.53 -10.97
C ARG A 537 -42.56 55.84 -10.21
N ARG A 538 -41.88 56.04 -9.07
CA ARG A 538 -41.95 57.31 -8.34
C ARG A 538 -41.30 58.43 -9.13
N LYS A 539 -40.13 58.19 -9.73
CA LYS A 539 -39.45 59.18 -10.58
C LYS A 539 -40.30 59.55 -11.79
N ASP A 540 -40.92 58.57 -12.44
CA ASP A 540 -41.85 58.81 -13.54
C ASP A 540 -43.03 59.67 -13.11
N GLN A 541 -43.58 59.42 -11.92
CA GLN A 541 -44.66 60.25 -11.39
C GLN A 541 -44.21 61.68 -11.12
N VAL A 542 -43.07 61.86 -10.45
CA VAL A 542 -42.49 63.19 -10.20
C VAL A 542 -42.20 63.92 -11.51
N ALA A 543 -41.72 63.21 -12.54
CA ALA A 543 -41.49 63.79 -13.86
C ALA A 543 -42.79 64.26 -14.52
N ARG A 544 -43.87 63.45 -14.46
CA ARG A 544 -45.20 63.85 -14.94
C ARG A 544 -45.73 65.08 -14.20
N ASP A 545 -45.73 65.05 -12.87
CA ASP A 545 -46.22 66.15 -12.04
C ASP A 545 -45.43 67.44 -12.31
N PHE A 546 -44.10 67.32 -12.49
CA PHE A 546 -43.25 68.45 -12.83
C PHE A 546 -43.55 69.04 -14.22
N CYS A 547 -43.79 68.17 -15.21
CA CYS A 547 -44.23 68.58 -16.54
C CYS A 547 -45.58 69.32 -16.48
N ASP A 548 -46.56 68.76 -15.77
CA ASP A 548 -47.89 69.35 -15.60
C ASP A 548 -47.82 70.71 -14.89
N MET A 549 -47.06 70.80 -13.80
CA MET A 549 -46.83 72.06 -13.08
C MET A 549 -46.19 73.12 -14.00
N ARG A 550 -45.19 72.75 -14.80
CA ARG A 550 -44.57 73.67 -15.77
C ARG A 550 -45.55 74.12 -16.84
N LEU A 551 -46.38 73.21 -17.34
CA LEU A 551 -47.38 73.50 -18.36
C LEU A 551 -48.45 74.45 -17.82
N GLN A 552 -49.00 74.16 -16.64
CA GLN A 552 -49.96 75.03 -15.96
C GLN A 552 -49.38 76.42 -15.72
N ASN A 553 -48.14 76.53 -15.20
CA ASN A 553 -47.49 77.82 -14.99
C ASN A 553 -47.32 78.60 -16.31
N LYS A 554 -46.97 77.93 -17.41
CA LYS A 554 -46.89 78.56 -18.74
C LYS A 554 -48.23 79.15 -19.17
N TYR A 555 -49.32 78.39 -19.05
CA TYR A 555 -50.66 78.86 -19.44
C TYR A 555 -51.21 79.92 -18.50
N LEU A 556 -51.01 79.81 -17.18
CA LEU A 556 -51.40 80.83 -16.22
C LEU A 556 -50.69 82.17 -16.47
N LYS A 557 -49.39 82.15 -16.81
CA LYS A 557 -48.66 83.35 -17.23
C LYS A 557 -49.26 83.97 -18.49
N MET A 558 -49.51 83.15 -19.51
CA MET A 558 -50.12 83.63 -20.75
C MET A 558 -51.52 84.22 -20.51
N TRP A 559 -52.33 83.56 -19.69
CA TRP A 559 -53.66 84.04 -19.33
C TRP A 559 -53.62 85.34 -18.54
N LYS A 560 -52.69 85.49 -17.59
CA LYS A 560 -52.48 86.75 -16.86
C LYS A 560 -52.13 87.90 -17.81
N ILE A 561 -51.21 87.67 -18.74
CA ILE A 561 -50.85 88.66 -19.76
C ILE A 561 -52.09 89.05 -20.57
N LYS A 562 -52.83 88.06 -21.08
CA LYS A 562 -54.03 88.32 -21.89
C LYS A 562 -55.13 89.05 -21.12
N THR A 563 -55.31 88.73 -19.85
CA THR A 563 -56.28 89.39 -18.98
C THR A 563 -55.91 90.86 -18.78
N ILE A 564 -54.63 91.17 -18.58
CA ILE A 564 -54.13 92.56 -18.48
C ILE A 564 -54.37 93.30 -19.80
N GLU A 565 -54.03 92.70 -20.95
CA GLU A 565 -54.30 93.29 -22.27
C GLU A 565 -55.79 93.60 -22.45
N CYS A 566 -56.68 92.66 -22.15
CA CYS A 566 -58.12 92.86 -22.23
C CYS A 566 -58.58 94.01 -21.32
N LYS A 567 -58.07 94.09 -20.08
CA LYS A 567 -58.40 95.18 -19.15
C LYS A 567 -57.91 96.54 -19.65
N VAL A 568 -56.73 96.60 -20.26
CA VAL A 568 -56.22 97.83 -20.89
C VAL A 568 -57.12 98.25 -22.05
N GLU A 569 -57.55 97.33 -22.90
CA GLU A 569 -58.46 97.63 -24.01
C GLU A 569 -59.88 98.01 -23.55
N GLU A 570 -60.38 97.42 -22.46
CA GLU A 570 -61.61 97.88 -21.80
C GLU A 570 -61.49 99.32 -21.31
N LEU A 571 -60.42 99.66 -20.56
CA LEU A 571 -60.19 101.02 -20.08
C LEU A 571 -60.05 102.04 -21.21
N LYS A 572 -59.43 101.66 -22.34
CA LYS A 572 -59.37 102.53 -23.53
C LYS A 572 -60.76 102.79 -24.10
N ARG A 573 -61.60 101.74 -24.22
CA ARG A 573 -62.99 101.85 -24.69
C ARG A 573 -63.84 102.71 -23.75
N GLU A 574 -63.70 102.53 -22.44
CA GLU A 574 -64.37 103.36 -21.43
C GLU A 574 -63.96 104.83 -21.55
N ARG A 575 -62.66 105.12 -21.66
CA ARG A 575 -62.16 106.49 -21.87
C ARG A 575 -62.75 107.13 -23.12
N LEU A 576 -62.78 106.40 -24.24
CA LEU A 576 -63.39 106.87 -25.48
C LEU A 576 -64.90 107.14 -25.32
N ALA A 577 -65.61 106.24 -24.63
CA ALA A 577 -67.03 106.43 -24.34
C ALA A 577 -67.28 107.66 -23.47
N SER A 578 -66.46 107.89 -22.44
CA SER A 578 -66.52 109.08 -21.58
C SER A 578 -66.26 110.36 -22.37
N LEU A 579 -65.23 110.40 -23.23
CA LEU A 579 -64.94 111.56 -24.09
C LEU A 579 -66.11 111.87 -25.02
N HIS A 580 -66.66 110.86 -25.68
CA HIS A 580 -67.83 111.03 -26.55
C HIS A 580 -69.06 111.51 -25.78
N TYR A 581 -69.27 111.03 -24.55
CA TYR A 581 -70.35 111.51 -23.68
C TYR A 581 -70.15 112.98 -23.28
N GLU A 582 -68.93 113.37 -22.89
CA GLU A 582 -68.58 114.75 -22.60
C GLU A 582 -68.78 115.67 -23.81
N GLU A 583 -68.33 115.28 -25.00
CA GLU A 583 -68.55 116.03 -26.24
C GLU A 583 -70.04 116.20 -26.52
N LYS A 584 -70.83 115.12 -26.39
CA LYS A 584 -72.28 115.17 -26.54
C LYS A 584 -72.94 116.11 -25.53
N LEU A 585 -72.48 116.11 -24.27
CA LEU A 585 -72.94 117.06 -23.25
C LEU A 585 -72.56 118.50 -23.60
N LYS A 586 -71.31 118.76 -24.00
CA LYS A 586 -70.84 120.09 -24.44
C LYS A 586 -71.69 120.61 -25.59
N ILE A 587 -71.95 119.79 -26.61
CA ILE A 587 -72.82 120.13 -27.75
C ILE A 587 -74.25 120.42 -27.28
N LYS A 588 -74.82 119.58 -26.41
CA LYS A 588 -76.17 119.78 -25.85
C LYS A 588 -76.28 121.11 -25.11
N TYR A 589 -75.37 121.38 -24.17
CA TYR A 589 -75.37 122.62 -23.38
C TYR A 589 -75.04 123.85 -24.23
N PHE A 590 -74.12 123.74 -25.19
CA PHE A 590 -73.84 124.81 -26.14
C PHE A 590 -75.08 125.16 -26.99
N ASN A 591 -75.84 124.16 -27.44
CA ASN A 591 -77.10 124.39 -28.16
C ASN A 591 -78.17 125.05 -27.28
N ILE A 592 -78.27 124.66 -26.00
CA ILE A 592 -79.15 125.34 -25.03
C ILE A 592 -78.72 126.80 -24.86
N TRP A 593 -77.42 127.04 -24.67
CA TRP A 593 -76.86 128.39 -24.53
C TRP A 593 -77.05 129.23 -25.80
N LYS A 594 -76.88 128.65 -27.00
CA LYS A 594 -77.13 129.32 -28.28
C LYS A 594 -78.60 129.75 -28.45
N ARG A 595 -79.56 128.95 -27.95
CA ARG A 595 -81.00 129.29 -27.93
C ARG A 595 -81.40 130.21 -26.78
N TYR A 596 -80.51 130.42 -25.81
CA TYR A 596 -80.80 131.21 -24.62
C TYR A 596 -81.24 132.65 -24.96
N PRO A 597 -80.59 133.40 -25.88
CA PRO A 597 -81.04 134.73 -26.27
C PRO A 597 -82.48 134.79 -26.79
N GLU A 598 -82.92 133.77 -27.55
CA GLU A 598 -84.30 133.65 -28.02
C GLU A 598 -85.28 133.38 -26.87
N MET A 599 -84.84 132.63 -25.86
CA MET A 599 -85.65 132.31 -24.67
C MET A 599 -85.69 133.44 -23.62
N ILE A 600 -84.66 134.31 -23.57
CA ILE A 600 -84.56 135.43 -22.62
C ILE A 600 -85.83 136.29 -22.59
N PRO A 601 -86.37 136.81 -23.72
CA PRO A 601 -87.55 137.66 -23.69
C PRO A 601 -88.77 136.91 -23.14
N VAL A 602 -88.98 135.65 -23.51
CA VAL A 602 -90.09 134.82 -22.98
C VAL A 602 -89.94 134.56 -21.48
N ILE A 603 -88.71 134.31 -21.00
CA ILE A 603 -88.42 134.11 -19.58
C ILE A 603 -88.64 135.42 -18.81
N LEU A 604 -88.16 136.55 -19.35
CA LEU A 604 -88.36 137.88 -18.76
C LEU A 604 -89.84 138.26 -18.74
N GLU A 605 -90.59 137.94 -19.79
CA GLU A 605 -92.03 138.22 -19.86
C GLU A 605 -92.82 137.34 -18.89
N ARG A 606 -92.51 136.04 -18.78
CA ARG A 606 -93.06 135.19 -17.71
C ARG A 606 -92.66 135.67 -16.32
N LYS A 607 -91.45 136.22 -16.14
CA LYS A 607 -91.00 136.80 -14.87
C LYS A 607 -91.74 138.12 -14.58
N ARG A 608 -91.98 138.96 -15.59
CA ARG A 608 -92.81 140.18 -15.51
C ARG A 608 -94.25 139.84 -15.14
N LEU A 609 -94.89 138.92 -15.85
CA LEU A 609 -96.24 138.44 -15.53
C LEU A 609 -96.29 137.91 -14.10
N ARG A 610 -95.35 137.03 -13.69
CA ARG A 610 -95.28 136.56 -12.30
C ARG A 610 -95.08 137.69 -11.31
N ASN A 611 -94.28 138.72 -11.61
CA ASN A 611 -94.10 139.86 -10.72
C ASN A 611 -95.37 140.73 -10.64
N MET A 612 -96.06 140.96 -11.75
CA MET A 612 -97.35 141.65 -11.79
C MET A 612 -98.40 140.90 -10.95
N TRP A 613 -98.50 139.58 -11.10
CA TRP A 613 -99.37 138.77 -10.23
C TRP A 613 -98.95 138.85 -8.76
N ARG A 614 -97.65 138.91 -8.46
CA ARG A 614 -97.15 139.10 -7.09
C ARG A 614 -97.52 140.47 -6.54
N GLU A 615 -97.46 141.54 -7.33
CA GLU A 615 -97.89 142.89 -6.96
C GLU A 615 -99.40 142.95 -6.71
N ILE A 616 -100.22 142.37 -7.60
CA ILE A 616 -101.68 142.28 -7.41
C ILE A 616 -102.01 141.51 -6.12
N VAL A 617 -101.34 140.37 -5.88
CA VAL A 617 -101.55 139.59 -4.66
C VAL A 617 -101.16 140.39 -3.41
N GLN A 618 -100.07 141.17 -3.48
CA GLN A 618 -99.59 142.00 -2.37
C GLN A 618 -100.46 143.24 -2.14
N GLU A 619 -101.17 143.73 -3.17
CA GLU A 619 -102.17 144.80 -3.07
C GLU A 619 -103.48 144.31 -2.42
N ILE A 620 -103.90 143.07 -2.71
CA ILE A 620 -105.08 142.44 -2.10
C ILE A 620 -104.78 141.97 -0.67
N ILE A 621 -103.54 141.57 -0.39
CA ILE A 621 -103.10 141.04 0.92
C ILE A 621 -101.75 141.69 1.29
N PRO A 622 -101.76 142.86 1.97
CA PRO A 622 -100.55 143.65 2.26
C PRO A 622 -99.49 142.91 3.08
N ASP A 623 -99.92 142.00 3.97
CA ASP A 623 -99.03 141.25 4.87
C ASP A 623 -98.36 140.03 4.20
N PHE A 624 -98.68 139.74 2.93
CA PHE A 624 -98.13 138.60 2.20
C PHE A 624 -97.04 139.04 1.20
N ASP A 625 -95.76 138.76 1.50
CA ASP A 625 -94.63 138.97 0.58
C ASP A 625 -94.33 137.70 -0.24
N PRO A 626 -94.65 137.66 -1.56
CA PRO A 626 -94.45 136.48 -2.37
C PRO A 626 -92.97 136.15 -2.62
N ARG A 627 -92.03 137.08 -2.41
CA ARG A 627 -90.60 136.89 -2.72
C ARG A 627 -89.87 136.05 -1.68
N GLN A 628 -90.36 135.97 -0.45
CA GLN A 628 -89.71 135.24 0.64
C GLN A 628 -89.90 133.72 0.59
N ARG A 629 -90.88 133.22 -0.17
CA ARG A 629 -91.22 131.78 -0.18
C ARG A 629 -90.44 130.93 -1.19
N GLY A 630 -89.34 131.44 -1.74
CA GLY A 630 -88.71 130.81 -2.89
C GLY A 630 -87.19 130.87 -2.96
N VAL A 631 -86.46 130.79 -1.85
CA VAL A 631 -85.08 130.27 -1.84
C VAL A 631 -84.79 129.60 -0.48
N ILE A 632 -85.38 128.43 -0.26
CA ILE A 632 -84.70 127.36 0.49
C ILE A 632 -84.67 126.20 -0.49
N LEU A 633 -83.60 126.15 -1.28
CA LEU A 633 -83.19 124.91 -1.92
C LEU A 633 -81.90 124.54 -1.20
N GLU A 634 -82.06 123.68 -0.20
CA GLU A 634 -80.99 122.84 0.33
C GLU A 634 -80.40 121.98 -0.79
N ASP A 635 -79.11 121.68 -0.63
CA ASP A 635 -78.15 121.10 -1.59
C ASP A 635 -78.60 119.86 -2.39
#